data_AF-A0A834CRE6-F1
#
_entry.id   AF-A0A834CRE6-F1
#
_cell.length_a   1.000
_cell.length_b   1.000
_cell.length_c   1.000
_cell.angle_alpha   90.00
_cell.angle_beta   90.00
_cell.angle_gamma   90.00
#
_symmetry.space_group_name_H-M   'P 1'
#
loop_
_entity.id
_entity.type
_entity.pdbx_description
1 polymer ?
#
loop_
_entity_poly.entity_id
_entity_poly.type
_entity_poly.pdbx_seq_one_letter_code
_entity_poly.pdbx_strand_id
1 'polypeptide(L)'
;MQPRSSLLSLMVKMIPSPDWFVGVSSLNLCEGNHWKQEVTVNLQPYDAGTNSGFTFSSPKFPTSPPENISKITSQVPNHPANSFYYPRLKELPPIASLKLTRQHRSSNRQTVLSNHILPNSISPRHFSETPLDCEVSLWSSWGLCLGPCSRGGIRHRTRYILLRPANAGIPCPELEEQAECVPHSCMKNRQ
;
A
#
# COMPACT_ATOMS: atom_id res chain seq x y z
N MET A 1 41.51 -9.94 -11.39
CA MET A 1 41.49 -8.59 -10.79
C MET A 1 40.33 -8.53 -9.82
N GLN A 2 40.59 -8.27 -8.54
CA GLN A 2 39.54 -8.15 -7.53
C GLN A 2 38.77 -6.84 -7.77
N PRO A 3 37.43 -6.87 -7.83
CA PRO A 3 36.65 -5.67 -8.10
C PRO A 3 36.73 -4.68 -6.94
N ARG A 4 37.08 -3.43 -7.26
CA ARG A 4 37.37 -2.37 -6.26
C ARG A 4 36.10 -1.79 -5.62
N SER A 5 34.95 -1.89 -6.29
CA SER A 5 33.63 -1.54 -5.77
C SER A 5 32.61 -2.54 -6.31
N SER A 6 32.27 -3.55 -5.49
CA SER A 6 31.32 -4.60 -5.86
C SER A 6 29.93 -4.39 -5.26
N LEU A 7 29.77 -3.39 -4.39
CA LEU A 7 28.53 -3.12 -3.68
C LEU A 7 27.68 -2.11 -4.47
N LEU A 8 26.38 -2.42 -4.57
CA LEU A 8 25.38 -1.54 -5.17
C LEU A 8 24.32 -1.18 -4.12
N SER A 9 24.00 0.11 -4.02
CA SER A 9 22.82 0.59 -3.31
C SER A 9 21.92 1.35 -4.28
N LEU A 10 20.61 1.15 -4.16
CA LEU A 10 19.58 1.76 -5.00
C LEU A 10 18.35 2.06 -4.14
N MET A 11 17.73 3.21 -4.36
CA MET A 11 16.46 3.61 -3.77
C MET A 11 15.53 4.14 -4.87
N VAL A 12 14.26 3.75 -4.82
CA VAL A 12 13.22 4.22 -5.73
C VAL A 12 11.99 4.61 -4.91
N LYS A 13 11.57 5.88 -5.01
CA LYS A 13 10.37 6.39 -4.35
C LYS A 13 9.11 5.76 -4.96
N MET A 14 8.15 5.40 -4.11
CA MET A 14 6.81 5.03 -4.55
C MET A 14 5.96 6.29 -4.73
N ILE A 15 5.24 6.40 -5.85
CA ILE A 15 4.49 7.62 -6.21
C ILE A 15 3.03 7.25 -6.49
N PRO A 16 2.05 7.92 -5.84
CA PRO A 16 2.22 8.82 -4.70
C PRO A 16 2.53 8.04 -3.41
N SER A 17 3.21 8.65 -2.45
CA SER A 17 3.34 8.14 -1.08
C SER A 17 3.83 9.25 -0.14
N PRO A 18 3.61 9.12 1.19
CA PRO A 18 4.15 10.05 2.18
C PRO A 18 5.68 10.17 2.06
N ASP A 19 6.38 9.06 2.26
CA ASP A 19 7.84 8.94 2.17
C ASP A 19 8.31 7.49 1.91
N TRP A 20 7.43 6.67 1.33
CA TRP A 20 7.69 5.25 1.13
C TRP A 20 8.54 4.98 -0.12
N PHE A 21 9.38 3.94 -0.05
CA PHE A 21 10.30 3.58 -1.12
C PHE A 21 10.56 2.07 -1.16
N VAL A 22 11.20 1.62 -2.25
CA VAL A 22 11.82 0.30 -2.37
C VAL A 22 13.30 0.44 -2.70
N GLY A 23 14.12 -0.53 -2.35
CA GLY A 23 15.54 -0.45 -2.63
C GLY A 23 16.36 -1.63 -2.15
N VAL A 24 17.65 -1.55 -2.46
CA VAL A 24 18.68 -2.44 -1.92
C VAL A 24 19.79 -1.59 -1.31
N SER A 25 20.38 -2.06 -0.22
CA SER A 25 21.56 -1.45 0.39
C SER A 25 22.70 -2.45 0.37
N SER A 26 23.87 -2.04 -0.12
CA SER A 26 25.10 -2.82 -0.10
C SER A 26 24.97 -4.21 -0.75
N LEU A 27 24.20 -4.31 -1.84
CA LEU A 27 24.05 -5.55 -2.60
C LEU A 27 25.38 -5.92 -3.26
N ASN A 28 25.96 -7.05 -2.85
CA ASN A 28 27.23 -7.52 -3.39
C ASN A 28 27.03 -8.22 -4.75
N LEU A 29 27.53 -7.57 -5.80
CA LEU A 29 27.49 -8.05 -7.19
C LEU A 29 28.63 -9.00 -7.53
N CYS A 30 29.48 -9.34 -6.57
CA CYS A 30 30.58 -10.28 -6.72
C CYS A 30 30.40 -11.50 -5.83
N GLU A 31 30.99 -12.61 -6.27
CA GLU A 31 31.13 -13.84 -5.52
C GLU A 31 32.60 -14.29 -5.64
N GLY A 32 33.32 -14.24 -4.52
CA GLY A 32 34.78 -14.30 -4.53
C GLY A 32 35.38 -13.19 -5.39
N ASN A 33 36.19 -13.57 -6.38
CA ASN A 33 36.86 -12.65 -7.31
C ASN A 33 36.13 -12.49 -8.66
N HIS A 34 34.88 -12.96 -8.77
CA HIS A 34 34.12 -12.95 -10.01
C HIS A 34 32.85 -12.11 -9.89
N TRP A 35 32.57 -11.33 -10.94
CA TRP A 35 31.29 -10.63 -11.07
C TRP A 35 30.18 -11.64 -11.40
N LYS A 36 29.09 -11.56 -10.65
CA LYS A 36 27.88 -12.34 -10.93
C LYS A 36 27.34 -11.97 -12.31
N GLN A 37 26.88 -12.97 -13.07
CA GLN A 37 26.30 -12.75 -14.40
C GLN A 37 24.91 -12.12 -14.32
N GLU A 38 24.13 -12.55 -13.33
CA GLU A 38 22.77 -12.06 -13.09
C GLU A 38 22.48 -12.06 -11.59
N VAL A 39 21.77 -11.04 -11.11
CA VAL A 39 21.27 -10.94 -9.74
C VAL A 39 19.82 -10.48 -9.81
N THR A 40 18.92 -11.25 -9.21
CA THR A 40 17.50 -10.88 -9.09
C THR A 40 17.13 -10.77 -7.62
N VAL A 41 16.50 -9.66 -7.23
CA VAL A 41 16.07 -9.39 -5.86
C VAL A 41 14.61 -8.97 -5.86
N ASN A 42 13.79 -9.66 -5.08
CA ASN A 42 12.43 -9.25 -4.78
C ASN A 42 12.46 -8.10 -3.76
N LEU A 43 11.78 -7.01 -4.07
CA LEU A 43 11.79 -5.80 -3.23
C LEU A 43 10.51 -5.68 -2.43
N GLN A 44 10.66 -5.16 -1.22
CA GLN A 44 9.60 -4.90 -0.26
C GLN A 44 9.54 -3.40 0.03
N PRO A 45 8.37 -2.87 0.42
CA PRO A 45 8.24 -1.45 0.75
C PRO A 45 8.92 -1.12 2.08
N TYR A 46 9.50 0.07 2.14
CA TYR A 46 10.12 0.67 3.33
C TYR A 46 9.56 2.06 3.57
N ASP A 47 9.44 2.42 4.84
CA ASP A 47 9.11 3.75 5.32
C ASP A 47 10.40 4.49 5.67
N ALA A 48 10.51 5.76 5.29
CA ALA A 48 11.71 6.55 5.55
C ALA A 48 11.77 7.17 6.95
N GLY A 49 10.64 7.19 7.70
CA GLY A 49 10.56 7.74 9.05
C GLY A 49 10.50 9.27 9.09
N THR A 50 10.06 9.91 8.01
CA THR A 50 10.06 11.39 7.86
C THR A 50 8.67 11.99 7.65
N ASN A 51 7.67 11.20 7.25
CA ASN A 51 6.30 11.64 7.04
C ASN A 51 5.30 10.56 7.50
N SER A 52 4.55 10.84 8.56
CA SER A 52 3.64 9.91 9.23
C SER A 52 2.26 9.77 8.54
N GLY A 53 2.19 9.96 7.22
CA GLY A 53 0.98 9.73 6.43
C GLY A 53 0.63 8.24 6.37
N PHE A 54 -0.66 7.90 6.48
CA PHE A 54 -1.10 6.50 6.52
C PHE A 54 -1.39 5.89 5.15
N THR A 55 -1.71 6.73 4.16
CA THR A 55 -2.12 6.30 2.83
C THR A 55 -1.23 6.88 1.74
N PHE A 56 -1.22 6.24 0.57
CA PHE A 56 -0.50 6.73 -0.62
C PHE A 56 -0.76 8.22 -0.92
N SER A 57 -1.98 8.71 -0.69
CA SER A 57 -2.41 10.08 -0.96
C SER A 57 -2.64 10.92 0.30
N SER A 58 -2.07 10.53 1.44
CA SER A 58 -2.18 11.31 2.68
C SER A 58 -1.54 12.69 2.51
N PRO A 59 -2.09 13.74 3.15
CA PRO A 59 -1.43 15.04 3.19
C PRO A 59 -0.07 14.94 3.89
N LYS A 60 0.81 15.91 3.66
CA LYS A 60 2.13 15.95 4.29
C LYS A 60 1.98 16.11 5.80
N PHE A 61 2.49 15.15 6.57
CA PHE A 61 2.48 15.17 8.03
C PHE A 61 3.86 14.76 8.56
N PRO A 62 4.78 15.72 8.82
CA PRO A 62 6.16 15.41 9.20
C PRO A 62 6.26 14.59 10.49
N THR A 63 7.11 13.57 10.49
CA THR A 63 7.43 12.77 11.69
C THR A 63 8.38 13.55 12.61
N SER A 64 8.04 13.67 13.89
CA SER A 64 8.82 14.43 14.87
C SER A 64 8.90 13.70 16.22
N PRO A 65 10.10 13.27 16.68
CA PRO A 65 11.37 13.33 15.96
C PRO A 65 11.40 12.41 14.73
N PRO A 66 12.30 12.61 13.75
CA PRO A 66 12.47 11.66 12.65
C PRO A 66 12.82 10.26 13.17
N GLU A 67 12.27 9.25 12.52
CA GLU A 67 12.49 7.85 12.86
C GLU A 67 13.49 7.18 11.89
N ASN A 68 13.97 6.00 12.25
CA ASN A 68 14.81 5.20 11.37
C ASN A 68 13.99 4.57 10.24
N ILE A 69 14.65 4.28 9.11
CA ILE A 69 14.07 3.50 8.02
C ILE A 69 13.54 2.18 8.57
N SER A 70 12.28 1.85 8.25
CA SER A 70 11.62 0.63 8.69
C SER A 70 10.98 -0.11 7.52
N LYS A 71 10.91 -1.45 7.61
CA LYS A 71 10.22 -2.26 6.58
C LYS A 71 8.71 -2.18 6.84
N ILE A 72 7.94 -1.84 5.81
CA ILE A 72 6.48 -1.91 5.87
C ILE A 72 6.06 -3.37 5.66
N THR A 73 5.15 -3.86 6.49
CA THR A 73 4.63 -5.24 6.43
C THR A 73 3.12 -5.24 6.27
N SER A 74 2.54 -6.43 6.10
CA SER A 74 1.09 -6.59 5.96
C SER A 74 0.32 -6.23 7.24
N GLN A 75 1.00 -6.15 8.38
CA GLN A 75 0.37 -5.90 9.69
C GLN A 75 0.98 -4.71 10.45
N VAL A 76 2.05 -4.11 9.93
CA VAL A 76 2.76 -3.00 10.56
C VAL A 76 3.03 -1.92 9.50
N PRO A 77 2.52 -0.68 9.69
CA PRO A 77 1.74 -0.19 10.84
C PRO A 77 0.36 -0.86 10.99
N ASN A 78 -0.03 -1.18 12.24
CA ASN A 78 -1.29 -1.87 12.55
C ASN A 78 -2.45 -0.86 12.63
N HIS A 79 -2.83 -0.30 11.48
CA HIS A 79 -3.97 0.61 11.39
C HIS A 79 -4.81 0.28 10.14
N PRO A 80 -6.15 0.13 10.26
CA PRO A 80 -7.01 -0.26 9.14
C PRO A 80 -6.95 0.68 7.93
N ALA A 81 -6.64 1.97 8.15
CA ALA A 81 -6.47 2.93 7.08
C ALA A 81 -5.11 2.88 6.39
N ASN A 82 -4.14 2.09 6.90
CA ASN A 82 -2.81 2.03 6.29
C ASN A 82 -2.87 1.30 4.94
N SER A 83 -2.23 1.87 3.91
CA SER A 83 -2.30 1.31 2.55
C SER A 83 -1.69 -0.08 2.39
N PHE A 84 -0.81 -0.50 3.30
CA PHE A 84 -0.22 -1.83 3.29
C PHE A 84 -0.76 -2.74 4.39
N TYR A 85 -1.85 -2.35 5.06
CA TYR A 85 -2.49 -3.20 6.06
C TYR A 85 -3.40 -4.24 5.41
N TYR A 86 -2.92 -5.48 5.38
CA TYR A 86 -3.64 -6.66 4.92
C TYR A 86 -3.62 -7.71 6.04
N PRO A 87 -4.56 -7.66 7.00
CA PRO A 87 -4.48 -8.44 8.25
C PRO A 87 -4.50 -9.96 8.02
N ARG A 88 -5.00 -10.41 6.87
CA ARG A 88 -5.08 -11.83 6.49
C ARG A 88 -3.81 -12.33 5.79
N LEU A 89 -2.93 -11.44 5.35
CA LEU A 89 -1.66 -11.80 4.72
C LEU A 89 -0.60 -11.96 5.80
N LYS A 90 0.10 -13.09 5.78
CA LYS A 90 1.28 -13.32 6.64
C LYS A 90 2.41 -12.37 6.29
N GLU A 91 2.62 -12.13 5.00
CA GLU A 91 3.64 -11.23 4.47
C GLU A 91 3.12 -10.55 3.19
N LEU A 92 3.67 -9.38 2.87
CA LEU A 92 3.37 -8.71 1.61
C LEU A 92 4.04 -9.45 0.44
N PRO A 93 3.33 -9.64 -0.69
CA PRO A 93 4.00 -10.05 -1.91
C PRO A 93 5.05 -9.01 -2.33
N PRO A 94 6.09 -9.41 -3.08
CA PRO A 94 7.05 -8.45 -3.61
C PRO A 94 6.35 -7.36 -4.41
N ILE A 95 6.62 -6.10 -4.07
CA ILE A 95 6.01 -4.94 -4.75
C ILE A 95 6.81 -4.52 -5.99
N ALA A 96 8.09 -4.94 -6.07
CA ALA A 96 8.94 -4.75 -7.22
C ALA A 96 10.00 -5.86 -7.30
N SER A 97 10.69 -5.94 -8.44
CA SER A 97 11.83 -6.84 -8.64
C SER A 97 12.98 -6.06 -9.26
N LEU A 98 14.16 -6.12 -8.65
CA LEU A 98 15.40 -5.61 -9.21
C LEU A 98 16.11 -6.75 -9.93
N LYS A 99 16.35 -6.60 -11.24
CA LYS A 99 17.15 -7.53 -12.03
C LYS A 99 18.38 -6.81 -12.57
N LEU A 100 19.56 -7.31 -12.21
CA LEU A 100 20.85 -6.82 -12.66
C LEU A 100 21.49 -7.89 -13.52
N THR A 101 21.87 -7.56 -14.75
CA THR A 101 22.52 -8.49 -15.68
C THR A 101 23.83 -7.87 -16.15
N ARG A 102 24.93 -8.61 -16.01
CA ARG A 102 26.25 -8.19 -16.44
C ARG A 102 26.28 -8.07 -17.97
N GLN A 103 26.56 -6.89 -18.46
CA GLN A 103 26.74 -6.65 -19.90
C GLN A 103 28.15 -7.07 -20.32
N HIS A 104 28.26 -7.79 -21.44
CA HIS A 104 29.55 -7.99 -22.10
C HIS A 104 29.95 -6.69 -22.79
N ARG A 105 31.21 -6.29 -22.62
CA ARG A 105 31.73 -5.07 -23.24
C ARG A 105 31.95 -5.36 -24.73
N SER A 106 30.96 -5.03 -25.57
CA SER A 106 31.14 -5.04 -27.03
C SER A 106 32.04 -3.87 -27.45
N SER A 107 32.98 -4.11 -28.35
CA SER A 107 33.92 -3.10 -28.88
C SER A 107 33.25 -2.04 -29.77
N ASN A 108 31.96 -2.18 -30.11
CA ASN A 108 31.24 -1.18 -30.90
C ASN A 108 30.65 -0.10 -29.98
N ARG A 109 31.34 1.04 -29.95
CA ARG A 109 30.77 2.32 -29.50
C ARG A 109 29.71 2.80 -30.50
N GLN A 110 28.44 2.61 -30.17
CA GLN A 110 27.29 3.47 -30.49
C GLN A 110 26.04 2.70 -30.00
N THR A 111 25.15 3.27 -29.22
CA THR A 111 24.52 4.57 -29.38
C THR A 111 24.42 5.32 -28.05
N VAL A 112 24.29 6.65 -28.15
CA VAL A 112 23.80 7.50 -27.07
C VAL A 112 22.47 6.91 -26.56
N LEU A 113 22.52 6.11 -25.50
CA LEU A 113 21.34 5.81 -24.71
C LEU A 113 21.01 7.11 -24.01
N SER A 114 20.06 7.83 -24.58
CA SER A 114 19.34 8.85 -23.85
C SER A 114 18.87 8.25 -22.53
N ASN A 115 19.01 9.00 -21.42
CA ASN A 115 18.42 8.65 -20.13
C ASN A 115 16.87 8.62 -20.17
N HIS A 116 16.26 8.76 -21.35
CA HIS A 116 14.86 8.46 -21.57
C HIS A 116 14.65 6.95 -21.62
N ILE A 117 13.91 6.48 -20.62
CA ILE A 117 13.21 5.18 -20.60
C ILE A 117 12.46 5.05 -21.92
N LEU A 118 13.03 4.35 -22.91
CA LEU A 118 12.34 3.97 -24.13
C LEU A 118 11.70 2.58 -23.92
N PRO A 119 10.48 2.38 -24.44
CA PRO A 119 9.62 1.27 -24.09
C PRO A 119 10.03 0.05 -24.92
N ASN A 120 11.08 -0.66 -24.51
CA ASN A 120 11.09 -2.07 -24.88
C ASN A 120 9.86 -2.67 -24.22
N SER A 121 9.01 -3.31 -25.03
CA SER A 121 7.86 -4.07 -24.60
C SER A 121 8.32 -5.16 -23.64
N ILE A 122 8.49 -4.79 -22.37
CA ILE A 122 8.41 -5.72 -21.27
C ILE A 122 7.01 -6.28 -21.45
N SER A 123 6.91 -7.48 -22.05
CA SER A 123 5.72 -8.31 -21.91
C SER A 123 5.41 -8.23 -20.42
N PRO A 124 4.31 -7.57 -20.02
CA PRO A 124 4.03 -7.38 -18.61
C PRO A 124 4.07 -8.79 -18.06
N ARG A 125 5.04 -9.07 -17.19
CA ARG A 125 4.99 -10.28 -16.39
C ARG A 125 3.59 -10.23 -15.82
N HIS A 126 2.79 -11.21 -16.16
CA HIS A 126 1.41 -11.29 -15.74
C HIS A 126 1.49 -11.51 -14.23
N PHE A 127 1.66 -10.41 -13.49
CA PHE A 127 1.41 -10.39 -12.07
C PHE A 127 -0.04 -10.84 -12.01
N SER A 128 -0.27 -11.98 -11.39
CA SER A 128 -1.62 -12.41 -11.10
C SER A 128 -2.21 -11.32 -10.23
N GLU A 129 -2.87 -10.35 -10.85
CA GLU A 129 -3.67 -9.33 -10.20
C GLU A 129 -4.80 -10.09 -9.54
N THR A 130 -4.58 -10.52 -8.30
CA THR A 130 -5.62 -11.13 -7.49
C THR A 130 -6.59 -10.01 -7.12
N PRO A 131 -7.85 -10.05 -7.62
CA PRO A 131 -8.83 -9.05 -7.26
C PRO A 131 -8.99 -9.03 -5.75
N LEU A 132 -9.04 -7.83 -5.18
CA LEU A 132 -9.23 -7.64 -3.76
C LEU A 132 -10.53 -6.88 -3.53
N ASP A 133 -11.51 -7.60 -3.02
CA ASP A 133 -12.83 -7.03 -2.75
C ASP A 133 -12.81 -6.15 -1.50
N CYS A 134 -13.71 -5.18 -1.46
CA CYS A 134 -13.91 -4.40 -0.26
C CYS A 134 -14.50 -5.26 0.87
N GLU A 135 -13.96 -5.10 2.07
CA GLU A 135 -14.54 -5.66 3.28
C GLU A 135 -14.92 -4.54 4.24
N VAL A 136 -16.08 -4.68 4.88
CA VAL A 136 -16.63 -3.70 5.82
C VAL A 136 -16.92 -4.33 7.16
N SER A 137 -16.91 -3.52 8.22
CA SER A 137 -17.25 -3.96 9.56
C SER A 137 -18.71 -4.39 9.66
N LEU A 138 -19.06 -5.00 10.79
CA LEU A 138 -20.46 -5.06 11.20
C LEU A 138 -21.02 -3.64 11.35
N TRP A 139 -22.33 -3.52 11.16
CA TRP A 139 -23.04 -2.30 11.50
C TRP A 139 -22.91 -1.96 12.97
N SER A 140 -22.79 -0.67 13.27
CA SER A 140 -23.00 -0.15 14.61
C SER A 140 -24.41 -0.48 15.10
N SER A 141 -24.60 -0.37 16.42
CA SER A 141 -25.95 -0.23 16.96
C SER A 141 -26.66 0.94 16.30
N TRP A 142 -27.98 0.84 16.21
CA TRP A 142 -28.81 1.96 15.80
C TRP A 142 -28.62 3.14 16.74
N GLY A 143 -28.45 4.33 16.17
CA GLY A 143 -28.50 5.59 16.89
C GLY A 143 -29.89 5.89 17.44
N LEU A 144 -30.00 7.03 18.13
CA LEU A 144 -31.26 7.52 18.64
C LEU A 144 -32.26 7.74 17.50
N CYS A 145 -33.52 7.43 17.75
CA CYS A 145 -34.59 7.76 16.84
C CYS A 145 -34.90 9.26 16.94
N LEU A 146 -34.56 10.01 15.89
CA LEU A 146 -34.72 11.46 15.85
C LEU A 146 -35.91 11.82 14.95
N GLY A 147 -36.84 12.61 15.48
CA GLY A 147 -37.99 13.10 14.73
C GLY A 147 -39.17 13.46 15.63
N PRO A 148 -40.18 14.15 15.08
CA PRO A 148 -41.39 14.47 15.82
C PRO A 148 -42.31 13.25 15.94
N CYS A 149 -42.99 13.09 17.08
CA CYS A 149 -43.94 11.98 17.31
C CYS A 149 -45.02 11.85 16.22
N SER A 150 -45.45 12.98 15.65
CA SER A 150 -46.54 13.05 14.68
C SER A 150 -46.19 12.49 13.30
N ARG A 151 -44.90 12.44 12.92
CA ARG A 151 -44.46 11.99 11.59
C ARG A 151 -43.49 10.80 11.64
N GLY A 152 -43.26 10.25 12.83
CA GLY A 152 -42.19 9.29 13.04
C GLY A 152 -40.81 9.94 13.07
N GLY A 153 -39.79 9.12 13.30
CA GLY A 153 -38.40 9.53 13.29
C GLY A 153 -37.54 8.66 12.39
N ILE A 154 -36.30 9.08 12.21
CA ILE A 154 -35.26 8.36 11.50
C ILE A 154 -34.16 8.04 12.50
N ARG A 155 -33.65 6.81 12.41
CA ARG A 155 -32.43 6.40 13.11
C ARG A 155 -31.39 6.02 12.07
N HIS A 156 -30.13 6.27 12.41
CA HIS A 156 -28.99 5.97 11.57
C HIS A 156 -28.12 4.90 12.22
N ARG A 157 -27.43 4.12 11.41
CA ARG A 157 -26.31 3.28 11.82
C ARG A 157 -25.20 3.37 10.78
N THR A 158 -23.96 3.13 11.20
CA THR A 158 -22.79 3.24 10.34
C THR A 158 -21.93 1.99 10.42
N ARG A 159 -21.14 1.73 9.39
CA ARG A 159 -20.07 0.73 9.37
C ARG A 159 -18.86 1.32 8.69
N TYR A 160 -17.68 0.76 8.91
CA TYR A 160 -16.44 1.28 8.32
C TYR A 160 -15.76 0.23 7.45
N ILE A 161 -14.90 0.70 6.54
CA ILE A 161 -14.12 -0.17 5.65
C ILE A 161 -13.02 -0.83 6.46
N LEU A 162 -12.98 -2.17 6.44
CA LEU A 162 -11.90 -3.00 6.98
C LEU A 162 -10.81 -3.24 5.94
N LEU A 163 -11.19 -3.37 4.68
CA LEU A 163 -10.29 -3.57 3.55
C LEU A 163 -10.77 -2.77 2.35
N ARG A 164 -9.90 -1.92 1.81
CA ARG A 164 -10.22 -1.18 0.59
C ARG A 164 -10.10 -2.08 -0.64
N PRO A 165 -10.95 -1.90 -1.65
CA PRO A 165 -10.89 -2.68 -2.88
C PRO A 165 -9.64 -2.32 -3.70
N ALA A 166 -9.06 -3.30 -4.38
CA ALA A 166 -7.90 -3.14 -5.26
C ALA A 166 -7.92 -4.16 -6.41
N ASN A 167 -7.08 -3.97 -7.42
CA ASN A 167 -6.92 -4.90 -8.56
C ASN A 167 -8.25 -5.29 -9.22
N ALA A 168 -9.12 -4.30 -9.45
CA ALA A 168 -10.48 -4.48 -9.99
C ALA A 168 -11.42 -5.37 -9.14
N GLY A 169 -11.18 -5.49 -7.84
CA GLY A 169 -12.12 -6.11 -6.90
C GLY A 169 -13.40 -5.28 -6.67
N ILE A 170 -14.39 -5.90 -6.02
CA ILE A 170 -15.72 -5.34 -5.81
C ILE A 170 -15.65 -4.07 -4.92
N PRO A 171 -16.27 -2.94 -5.32
CA PRO A 171 -16.26 -1.70 -4.56
C PRO A 171 -17.00 -1.84 -3.22
N CYS A 172 -16.72 -0.93 -2.28
CA CYS A 172 -17.37 -0.95 -0.97
C CYS A 172 -18.88 -0.68 -1.09
N PRO A 173 -19.73 -1.44 -0.38
CA PRO A 173 -21.15 -1.13 -0.27
C PRO A 173 -21.36 0.12 0.60
N GLU A 174 -22.62 0.59 0.70
CA GLU A 174 -23.00 1.75 1.52
C GLU A 174 -22.49 1.62 2.97
N LEU A 175 -21.95 2.71 3.50
CA LEU A 175 -21.35 2.75 4.85
C LEU A 175 -22.30 3.33 5.90
N GLU A 176 -23.42 3.91 5.46
CA GLU A 176 -24.46 4.47 6.31
C GLU A 176 -25.81 3.87 5.92
N GLU A 177 -26.64 3.61 6.92
CA GLU A 177 -27.99 3.13 6.72
C GLU A 177 -28.94 3.91 7.61
N GLN A 178 -30.11 4.22 7.05
CA GLN A 178 -31.19 4.89 7.75
C GLN A 178 -32.44 4.00 7.75
N ALA A 179 -33.19 4.04 8.84
CA ALA A 179 -34.48 3.37 8.95
C ALA A 179 -35.47 4.25 9.70
N GLU A 180 -36.74 4.13 9.32
CA GLU A 180 -37.84 4.71 10.07
C GLU A 180 -37.96 4.07 11.46
N CYS A 181 -38.41 4.87 12.43
CA CYS A 181 -38.57 4.46 13.82
C CYS A 181 -39.59 5.36 14.54
N VAL A 182 -39.99 4.94 15.74
CA VAL A 182 -40.83 5.76 16.64
C VAL A 182 -39.93 6.29 17.77
N PRO A 183 -39.82 7.61 17.97
CA PRO A 183 -39.02 8.16 19.05
C PRO A 183 -39.52 7.68 20.40
N HIS A 184 -38.60 7.28 21.29
CA HIS A 184 -38.95 6.67 22.58
C HIS A 184 -39.78 7.63 23.46
N SER A 185 -39.57 8.94 23.33
CA SER A 185 -40.36 9.99 23.99
C SER A 185 -41.85 10.01 23.61
N CYS A 186 -42.23 9.33 22.53
CA CYS A 186 -43.58 9.24 22.01
C CYS A 186 -44.33 8.01 22.51
N MET A 187 -43.66 7.09 23.22
CA MET A 187 -44.30 5.95 23.86
C MET A 187 -44.99 6.38 25.16
N LYS A 188 -46.01 7.24 25.06
CA LYS A 188 -46.90 7.57 26.19
C LYS A 188 -48.09 6.60 26.24
N ASN A 189 -48.02 5.72 27.24
CA ASN A 189 -49.08 5.00 27.97
C ASN A 189 -50.19 4.28 27.18
N ARG A 190 -49.98 2.99 26.91
CA ARG A 190 -51.07 2.00 26.98
C ARG A 190 -51.25 1.62 28.45
N GLN A 191 -52.11 2.33 29.16
CA GLN A 191 -52.79 1.84 30.36
C GLN A 191 -54.29 1.94 30.11
#